data_AF-A0AAW7KMB3-F1
#
_entry.id   AF-A0AAW7KMB3-F1
#
_cell.length_a   1.000
_cell.length_b   1.000
_cell.length_c   1.000
_cell.angle_alpha   90.00
_cell.angle_beta   90.00
_cell.angle_gamma   90.00
#
_symmetry.space_group_name_H-M   'P 1'
#
loop_
_entity.id
_entity.type
_entity.pdbx_description
1 polymer ?
#
loop_
_entity_poly.entity_id
_entity_poly.type
_entity_poly.pdbx_seq_one_letter_code
_entity_poly.pdbx_strand_id
1 'polypeptide(L)'
;SLLILSLVFLFITVLMDNSLLGLLASLMLGLFAFMNVPGLQLYVVELAEKYVPEDITLTSAFNIAAFNIGITVGSMTGGVVTDHLSVTYTPIFGGFIVLIAVLFVLYIRKQEA
;
A
#
# COMPACT_ATOMS: atom_id res chain seq x y z
N SER A 1 -7.86 -5.95 -9.64
CA SER A 1 -6.60 -6.64 -9.99
C SER A 1 -5.47 -5.63 -9.98
N LEU A 2 -4.24 -6.04 -9.63
CA LEU A 2 -3.06 -5.15 -9.60
C LEU A 2 -2.80 -4.45 -10.97
N LEU A 3 -3.21 -5.10 -12.07
CA LEU A 3 -3.21 -4.52 -13.43
C LEU A 3 -4.09 -3.28 -13.57
N ILE A 4 -5.27 -3.25 -12.93
CA ILE A 4 -6.15 -2.06 -12.93
C ILE A 4 -5.49 -0.92 -12.17
N LEU A 5 -4.83 -1.22 -11.04
CA LEU A 5 -4.13 -0.21 -10.25
C LEU A 5 -2.93 0.39 -11.03
N SER A 6 -2.19 -0.43 -11.75
CA SER A 6 -1.07 0.02 -12.61
C SER A 6 -1.52 0.87 -13.79
N LEU A 7 -2.67 0.55 -14.40
CA LEU A 7 -3.28 1.36 -15.47
C LEU A 7 -3.76 2.71 -14.96
N VAL A 8 -4.33 2.76 -13.75
CA VAL A 8 -4.71 4.00 -13.08
C VAL A 8 -3.49 4.87 -12.79
N PHE A 9 -2.38 4.29 -12.31
CA PHE A 9 -1.13 5.04 -12.09
C PHE A 9 -0.58 5.67 -13.38
N LEU A 10 -0.53 4.92 -14.49
CA LEU A 10 -0.11 5.43 -15.80
C LEU A 10 -1.01 6.55 -16.31
N PHE A 11 -2.33 6.41 -16.15
CA PHE A 11 -3.31 7.40 -16.56
C PHE A 11 -3.18 8.70 -15.75
N ILE A 12 -2.88 8.59 -14.45
CA ILE A 12 -2.64 9.72 -13.54
C ILE A 12 -1.34 10.46 -13.92
N THR A 13 -0.27 9.75 -14.29
CA THR A 13 0.99 10.37 -14.72
C THR A 13 0.82 11.22 -15.99
N VAL A 14 -0.03 10.80 -16.93
CA VAL A 14 -0.35 11.59 -18.14
C VAL A 14 -1.17 12.84 -17.82
N LEU A 15 -1.89 12.86 -16.70
CA LEU A 15 -2.70 14.00 -16.24
C LEU A 15 -1.91 15.05 -15.43
N MET A 16 -0.64 14.77 -15.06
CA MET A 16 0.17 15.63 -14.19
C MET A 16 0.63 16.96 -14.81
N ASP A 17 0.52 17.12 -16.14
CA ASP A 17 0.79 18.41 -16.80
C ASP A 17 -0.25 19.49 -16.42
N ASN A 18 -1.39 19.08 -15.86
CA ASN A 18 -2.42 19.97 -15.35
C ASN A 18 -2.59 19.79 -13.83
N SER A 19 -2.20 20.82 -13.07
CA SER A 19 -2.21 20.80 -11.60
C SER A 19 -3.56 20.40 -10.98
N LEU A 20 -4.69 20.73 -11.62
CA LEU A 20 -6.01 20.34 -11.12
C LEU A 20 -6.29 18.85 -11.32
N LEU A 21 -5.90 18.30 -12.47
CA LEU A 21 -6.07 16.88 -12.79
C LEU A 21 -5.13 16.00 -11.99
N GLY A 22 -3.88 16.42 -11.78
CA GLY A 22 -2.92 15.75 -10.88
C GLY A 22 -3.40 15.75 -9.40
N LEU A 23 -4.04 16.82 -8.94
CA LEU A 23 -4.66 16.89 -7.62
C LEU A 23 -5.82 15.89 -7.51
N LEU A 24 -6.77 15.91 -8.45
CA LEU A 24 -7.92 14.99 -8.45
C LEU A 24 -7.48 13.53 -8.50
N ALA A 25 -6.48 13.24 -9.34
CA ALA A 25 -5.86 11.94 -9.46
C ALA A 25 -5.23 11.45 -8.15
N SER A 26 -4.42 12.28 -7.48
CA SER A 26 -3.79 11.92 -6.20
C SER A 26 -4.81 11.75 -5.08
N LEU A 27 -5.88 12.56 -5.06
CA LEU A 27 -7.02 12.38 -4.15
C LEU A 27 -7.75 11.05 -4.39
N MET A 28 -8.06 10.71 -5.64
CA MET A 28 -8.72 9.44 -5.97
C MET A 28 -7.82 8.26 -5.60
N LEU A 29 -6.53 8.32 -5.93
CA LEU A 29 -5.56 7.30 -5.56
C LEU A 29 -5.50 7.11 -4.05
N GLY A 30 -5.38 8.21 -3.30
CA GLY A 30 -5.40 8.19 -1.84
C GLY A 30 -6.69 7.57 -1.30
N LEU A 31 -7.85 8.00 -1.81
CA LEU A 31 -9.15 7.48 -1.40
C LEU A 31 -9.23 5.96 -1.60
N PHE A 32 -8.93 5.46 -2.79
CA PHE A 32 -9.00 4.03 -3.08
C PHE A 32 -7.94 3.24 -2.30
N ALA A 33 -6.73 3.76 -2.12
CA ALA A 33 -5.71 3.11 -1.32
C ALA A 33 -6.15 2.96 0.15
N PHE A 34 -6.67 4.03 0.75
CA PHE A 34 -7.16 4.01 2.13
C PHE A 34 -8.42 3.15 2.31
N MET A 35 -9.35 3.15 1.34
CA MET A 35 -10.57 2.34 1.41
C MET A 35 -10.30 0.83 1.51
N ASN A 36 -9.18 0.34 1.00
CA ASN A 36 -8.82 -1.08 1.09
C ASN A 36 -8.33 -1.49 2.49
N VAL A 37 -7.85 -0.53 3.30
CA VAL A 37 -7.21 -0.83 4.59
C VAL A 37 -8.19 -1.40 5.63
N PRO A 38 -9.37 -0.79 5.90
CA PRO A 38 -10.31 -1.33 6.90
C PRO A 38 -10.84 -2.72 6.54
N GLY A 39 -11.09 -2.97 5.25
CA GLY A 39 -11.58 -4.26 4.78
C GLY A 39 -10.58 -5.39 5.02
N LEU A 40 -9.29 -5.14 4.74
CA LEU A 40 -8.22 -6.11 5.02
C LEU A 40 -7.97 -6.27 6.53
N GLN A 41 -8.07 -5.19 7.30
CA GLN A 41 -7.90 -5.25 8.76
C GLN A 41 -8.99 -6.10 9.41
N LEU A 42 -10.26 -5.90 9.05
CA LEU A 42 -11.38 -6.73 9.51
C LEU A 42 -11.19 -8.19 9.11
N TYR A 43 -10.79 -8.46 7.87
CA TYR A 43 -10.55 -9.81 7.40
C TYR A 43 -9.50 -10.57 8.22
N VAL A 44 -8.41 -9.91 8.62
CA VAL A 44 -7.38 -10.52 9.49
C VAL A 44 -7.94 -10.86 10.87
N VAL A 45 -8.81 -10.00 11.42
CA VAL A 45 -9.47 -10.25 12.71
C VAL A 45 -10.43 -11.44 12.61
N GLU A 46 -11.28 -11.48 11.57
CA GLU A 46 -12.19 -12.62 11.31
C GLU A 46 -11.42 -13.94 11.13
N LEU A 47 -10.25 -13.89 10.47
CA LEU A 47 -9.37 -15.05 10.31
C LEU A 47 -8.80 -15.50 11.66
N ALA A 48 -8.36 -14.56 12.50
CA ALA A 48 -7.86 -14.86 13.83
C ALA A 48 -8.95 -15.51 14.69
N GLU A 49 -10.18 -14.98 14.66
CA GLU A 49 -11.33 -15.57 15.36
C GLU A 49 -11.59 -17.02 14.95
N LYS A 50 -11.37 -17.34 13.67
CA LYS A 50 -11.63 -18.69 13.14
C LYS A 50 -10.51 -19.69 13.40
N TYR A 51 -9.25 -19.28 13.30
CA TYR A 51 -8.10 -20.19 13.30
C TYR A 51 -7.29 -20.18 14.60
N VAL A 52 -7.27 -19.05 15.32
CA VAL A 52 -6.51 -18.85 16.57
C VAL A 52 -7.32 -17.98 17.56
N PRO A 53 -8.52 -18.43 17.99
CA PRO A 53 -9.43 -17.62 18.81
C PRO A 53 -8.84 -17.19 20.16
N GLU A 54 -7.86 -17.93 20.68
CA GLU A 54 -7.17 -17.63 21.94
C GLU A 54 -6.22 -16.42 21.82
N ASP A 55 -5.77 -16.09 20.60
CA ASP A 55 -4.72 -15.09 20.32
C ASP A 55 -5.19 -13.95 19.39
N ILE A 56 -6.51 -13.68 19.33
CA ILE A 56 -7.08 -12.62 18.47
C ILE A 56 -6.46 -11.25 18.76
N THR A 57 -6.31 -10.91 20.05
CA THR A 57 -5.73 -9.62 20.47
C THR A 57 -4.27 -9.48 20.00
N LEU A 58 -3.48 -10.57 20.07
CA LEU A 58 -2.10 -10.57 19.61
C LEU A 58 -2.04 -10.40 18.09
N THR A 59 -2.85 -11.15 17.35
CA THR A 59 -2.92 -11.08 15.88
C THR A 59 -3.32 -9.69 15.38
N SER A 60 -4.33 -9.08 16.01
CA SER A 60 -4.76 -7.72 15.71
C SER A 60 -3.67 -6.69 16.04
N ALA A 61 -3.00 -6.81 17.19
CA ALA A 61 -1.90 -5.93 17.56
C ALA A 61 -0.74 -5.98 16.57
N PHE A 62 -0.38 -7.18 16.07
CA PHE A 62 0.62 -7.34 15.02
C PHE A 62 0.20 -6.67 13.71
N ASN A 63 -1.07 -6.78 13.31
CA ASN A 63 -1.57 -6.13 12.10
C ASN A 63 -1.47 -4.59 12.19
N ILE A 64 -1.86 -4.02 13.33
CA ILE A 64 -1.73 -2.58 13.58
C ILE A 64 -0.25 -2.15 13.60
N ALA A 65 0.62 -2.91 14.26
CA ALA A 65 2.05 -2.63 14.31
C ALA A 65 2.69 -2.67 12.91
N ALA A 66 2.38 -3.69 12.10
CA ALA A 66 2.84 -3.81 10.73
C ALA A 66 2.37 -2.64 9.87
N PHE A 67 1.12 -2.19 10.04
CA PHE A 67 0.57 -1.03 9.33
C PHE A 67 1.32 0.26 9.68
N ASN A 68 1.59 0.50 10.97
CA ASN A 68 2.35 1.67 11.42
C ASN A 68 3.78 1.66 10.87
N ILE A 69 4.47 0.52 10.88
CA ILE A 69 5.80 0.38 10.28
C ILE A 69 5.75 0.69 8.78
N GLY A 70 4.73 0.15 8.08
CA GLY A 70 4.52 0.43 6.66
C GLY A 70 4.35 1.93 6.37
N ILE A 71 3.55 2.64 7.18
CA ILE A 71 3.40 4.09 7.08
C ILE A 71 4.72 4.81 7.33
N THR A 72 5.46 4.44 8.39
CA THR A 72 6.74 5.07 8.72
C THR A 72 7.75 4.89 7.59
N VAL A 73 7.92 3.67 7.06
CA VAL A 73 8.84 3.41 5.95
C VAL A 73 8.38 4.14 4.68
N GLY A 74 7.08 4.12 4.38
CA GLY A 74 6.51 4.80 3.22
C GLY A 74 6.65 6.32 3.29
N SER A 75 6.39 6.93 4.45
CA SER A 75 6.50 8.37 4.65
C SER A 75 7.95 8.85 4.67
N MET A 76 8.87 8.08 5.28
CA MET A 76 10.31 8.37 5.22
C MET A 76 10.81 8.31 3.79
N THR A 77 10.46 7.26 3.04
CA THR A 77 10.87 7.12 1.63
C THR A 77 10.28 8.24 0.78
N GLY A 78 8.98 8.52 0.91
CA GLY A 78 8.31 9.60 0.19
C GLY A 78 8.87 10.98 0.52
N GLY A 79 9.24 11.22 1.79
CA GLY A 79 9.90 12.45 2.24
C GLY A 79 11.25 12.65 1.56
N VAL A 80 12.14 11.64 1.63
CA VAL A 80 13.45 11.68 0.97
C VAL A 80 13.34 11.90 -0.55
N VAL A 81 12.39 11.24 -1.20
CA VAL A 81 12.17 11.41 -2.65
C VAL A 81 11.68 12.82 -2.99
N THR A 82 10.78 13.36 -2.17
CA THR A 82 10.25 14.71 -2.39
C THR A 82 11.31 15.78 -2.14
N ASP A 83 12.17 15.58 -1.14
CA ASP A 83 13.24 16.52 -0.79
C ASP A 83 14.39 16.56 -1.82
N HIS A 84 14.72 15.43 -2.47
CA HIS A 84 15.89 15.33 -3.35
C HIS A 84 15.61 15.20 -4.85
N LEU A 85 14.43 14.72 -5.27
CA LEU A 85 14.13 14.42 -6.68
C LEU A 85 12.95 15.22 -7.23
N SER A 86 11.82 15.25 -6.50
CA SER A 86 10.55 15.95 -6.77
C SER A 86 9.37 15.03 -6.43
N VAL A 87 8.23 15.61 -6.07
CA VAL A 87 6.97 14.90 -5.78
C VAL A 87 6.50 14.01 -6.96
N THR A 88 6.92 14.34 -8.19
CA THR A 88 6.60 13.56 -9.39
C THR A 88 7.19 12.15 -9.37
N TYR A 89 8.30 11.94 -8.65
CA TYR A 89 8.95 10.64 -8.54
C TYR A 89 8.38 9.77 -7.41
N THR A 90 7.66 10.35 -6.45
CA THR A 90 7.08 9.64 -5.31
C THR A 90 6.23 8.41 -5.71
N PRO A 91 5.38 8.45 -6.76
CA PRO A 91 4.64 7.27 -7.20
C PRO A 91 5.52 6.11 -7.69
N ILE A 92 6.66 6.41 -8.32
CA ILE A 92 7.59 5.39 -8.85
C ILE A 92 8.19 4.60 -7.69
N PHE A 93 8.66 5.29 -6.64
CA PHE A 93 9.19 4.66 -5.44
C PHE A 93 8.12 3.88 -4.67
N GLY A 94 6.89 4.38 -4.62
CA GLY A 94 5.74 3.61 -4.12
C GLY A 94 5.52 2.31 -4.88
N GLY A 95 5.63 2.35 -6.22
CA GLY A 95 5.59 1.17 -7.08
C GLY A 95 6.68 0.14 -6.77
N PHE A 96 7.92 0.60 -6.52
CA PHE A 96 9.02 -0.27 -6.11
C PHE A 96 8.76 -0.97 -4.76
N ILE A 97 8.23 -0.25 -3.76
CA ILE A 97 7.87 -0.84 -2.46
C ILE A 97 6.81 -1.95 -2.65
N VAL A 98 5.79 -1.68 -3.47
CA VAL A 98 4.75 -2.69 -3.79
C VAL A 98 5.36 -3.89 -4.52
N LEU A 99 6.28 -3.67 -5.46
CA LEU A 99 6.95 -4.76 -6.19
C LEU A 99 7.72 -5.68 -5.23
N ILE A 100 8.47 -5.09 -4.28
CA ILE A 100 9.19 -5.85 -3.24
C ILE A 100 8.21 -6.67 -2.39
N ALA A 101 7.09 -6.08 -1.98
CA ALA A 101 6.06 -6.78 -1.22
C ALA A 101 5.48 -7.98 -2.00
N VAL A 102 5.20 -7.81 -3.30
CA VAL A 102 4.73 -8.90 -4.17
C VAL A 102 5.77 -10.03 -4.28
N LEU A 103 7.05 -9.69 -4.46
CA LEU A 103 8.13 -10.68 -4.51
C LEU A 103 8.25 -11.47 -3.20
N PHE A 104 8.10 -10.79 -2.06
CA PHE A 104 8.06 -11.44 -0.75
C PHE A 104 6.90 -12.42 -0.61
N VAL A 105 5.70 -12.01 -1.01
CA VAL A 105 4.50 -12.88 -0.98
C VAL A 105 4.70 -14.10 -1.88
N LEU A 106 5.25 -13.92 -3.09
CA LEU A 106 5.53 -15.02 -4.01
C LEU A 106 6.60 -15.98 -3.45
N TYR A 107 7.62 -15.44 -2.79
CA TYR A 107 8.66 -16.24 -2.16
C TYR A 107 8.12 -17.11 -1.02
N ILE A 108 7.27 -16.54 -0.15
CA ILE A 108 6.63 -17.27 0.94
C ILE A 108 5.73 -18.38 0.39
N ARG A 109 4.91 -18.07 -0.61
CA ARG A 109 4.03 -19.06 -1.25
C ARG A 109 4.78 -20.22 -1.90
N LYS A 110 6.00 -19.99 -2.40
CA LYS A 110 6.84 -21.04 -2.94
C LYS A 110 7.38 -22.00 -1.86
N GLN A 111 7.54 -21.54 -0.62
CA GLN A 111 7.95 -22.42 0.49
C GLN A 111 6.79 -23.27 1.02
N GLU A 112 5.55 -22.83 0.84
CA GLU A 112 4.35 -23.56 1.27
C GLU A 112 3.92 -24.66 0.27
N ALA A 113 4.48 -24.69 -0.93
CA ALA A 113 4.17 -25.63 -2.02
C ALA A 113 5.29 -26.65 -2.24
#